data_AF-A0A0F9GQ85-F1
#
_entry.id   AF-A0A0F9GQ85-F1
#
_cell.length_a   1.000
_cell.length_b   1.000
_cell.length_c   1.000
_cell.angle_alpha   90.00
_cell.angle_beta   90.00
_cell.angle_gamma   90.00
#
_symmetry.space_group_name_H-M   'P 1'
#
loop_
_entity.id
_entity.type
_entity.pdbx_description
1 polymer ?
#
loop_
_entity_poly.entity_id
_entity_poly.type
_entity_poly.pdbx_seq_one_letter_code
_entity_poly.pdbx_strand_id
1 'polypeptide(L)'
;SERANGILMRGFAAQPDVRGIPERYGLRAGAVATYPMYRGLARLVGMDIAEVESGVAPQFDKLKELWEKYNYYFVHIKYTDSFGEDGNFDKKVSAIEEVDKNIDRILNLNPDVFIVTTDHSTPAISKSHSWHPVPVLIHSRWSRKSNINEFGETQLLKGTLGIINSLDLMMLVMAHSGRLAKFGA
;
A
#
# COMPACT_ATOMS: atom_id res chain seq x y z
N SER A 1 -5.69 39.17 15.26
CA SER A 1 -5.55 37.71 15.19
C SER A 1 -6.36 37.11 16.31
N GLU A 2 -7.16 36.09 16.05
CA GLU A 2 -7.85 35.36 17.12
C GLU A 2 -6.84 34.50 17.89
N ARG A 3 -6.99 34.39 19.22
CA ARG A 3 -6.09 33.63 20.09
C ARG A 3 -6.52 32.16 20.14
N ALA A 4 -5.61 31.23 19.88
CA ALA A 4 -5.82 29.81 20.14
C ALA A 4 -5.75 29.55 21.66
N ASN A 5 -6.91 29.47 22.32
CA ASN A 5 -7.05 29.35 23.79
C ASN A 5 -7.69 28.03 24.24
N GLY A 6 -7.79 27.04 23.36
CA GLY A 6 -8.35 25.73 23.65
C GLY A 6 -7.64 24.61 22.89
N ILE A 7 -7.70 23.40 23.45
CA ILE A 7 -7.21 22.17 22.81
C ILE A 7 -8.42 21.33 22.40
N LEU A 8 -8.57 21.09 21.11
CA LEU A 8 -9.61 20.21 20.58
C LEU A 8 -9.07 18.77 20.51
N MET A 9 -9.41 17.96 21.50
CA MET A 9 -9.02 16.54 21.54
C MET A 9 -10.13 15.67 20.93
N ARG A 10 -9.78 14.82 19.97
CA ARG A 10 -10.68 13.84 19.32
C ARG A 10 -9.90 12.57 19.01
N GLY A 11 -10.59 11.44 18.86
CA GLY A 11 -9.96 10.19 18.38
C GLY A 11 -9.18 9.40 19.44
N PHE A 12 -9.62 9.42 20.70
CA PHE A 12 -9.01 8.60 21.74
C PHE A 12 -9.25 7.11 21.48
N ALA A 13 -8.19 6.32 21.48
CA ALA A 13 -8.24 4.87 21.39
C ALA A 13 -7.15 4.25 22.27
N ALA A 14 -7.47 3.12 22.90
CA ALA A 14 -6.46 2.27 23.53
C ALA A 14 -5.69 1.50 22.45
N GLN A 15 -4.44 1.14 22.74
CA GLN A 15 -3.68 0.29 21.84
C GLN A 15 -4.38 -1.08 21.74
N PRO A 16 -4.78 -1.51 20.53
CA PRO A 16 -5.45 -2.79 20.38
C PRO A 16 -4.44 -3.93 20.54
N ASP A 17 -4.90 -5.06 21.10
CA ASP A 17 -4.13 -6.30 21.14
C ASP A 17 -4.15 -6.96 19.75
N VAL A 18 -3.13 -6.65 18.95
CA VAL A 18 -3.01 -7.10 17.56
C VAL A 18 -1.66 -7.79 17.39
N ARG A 19 -1.71 -9.05 16.95
CA ARG A 19 -0.51 -9.77 16.51
C ARG A 19 0.10 -9.08 15.30
N GLY A 20 1.34 -8.65 15.43
CA GLY A 20 2.06 -7.94 14.37
C GLY A 20 2.38 -8.82 13.16
N ILE A 21 2.91 -8.19 12.11
CA ILE A 21 3.37 -8.85 10.89
C ILE A 21 4.42 -9.93 11.15
N PRO A 22 5.44 -9.73 12.01
CA PRO A 22 6.42 -10.78 12.31
C PRO A 22 5.79 -12.02 12.95
N GLU A 23 4.87 -11.84 13.90
CA GLU A 23 4.23 -12.94 14.60
C GLU A 23 3.22 -13.68 13.70
N ARG A 24 2.40 -12.94 12.95
CA ARG A 24 1.32 -13.51 12.15
C ARG A 24 1.81 -14.18 10.86
N TYR A 25 2.86 -13.63 10.25
CA TYR A 25 3.33 -14.07 8.92
C TYR A 25 4.80 -14.49 8.88
N GLY A 26 5.55 -14.37 9.98
CA GLY A 26 6.99 -14.70 9.98
C GLY A 26 7.84 -13.77 9.12
N LEU A 27 7.38 -12.54 8.87
CA LEU A 27 8.01 -11.57 8.00
C LEU A 27 8.84 -10.56 8.79
N ARG A 28 10.04 -10.24 8.30
CA ARG A 28 10.80 -9.06 8.73
C ARG A 28 10.36 -7.93 7.81
N ALA A 29 9.66 -6.94 8.36
CA ALA A 29 8.95 -5.94 7.58
C ALA A 29 9.53 -4.53 7.73
N GLY A 30 9.79 -3.87 6.61
CA GLY A 30 10.13 -2.46 6.55
C GLY A 30 8.98 -1.63 5.97
N ALA A 31 8.78 -0.41 6.49
CA ALA A 31 7.77 0.53 6.01
C ALA A 31 8.40 1.83 5.50
N VAL A 32 8.10 2.19 4.26
CA VAL A 32 8.46 3.46 3.63
C VAL A 32 7.21 4.31 3.50
N ALA A 33 6.94 5.10 4.55
CA ALA A 33 5.75 5.94 4.65
C ALA A 33 6.09 7.29 5.29
N THR A 34 5.51 8.37 4.76
CA THR A 34 5.69 9.74 5.27
C THR A 34 4.52 10.23 6.11
N TYR A 35 3.31 9.77 5.83
CA TYR A 35 2.12 10.22 6.56
C TYR A 35 2.11 9.69 8.01
N PRO A 36 1.93 10.55 9.04
CA PRO A 36 2.05 10.14 10.45
C PRO A 36 1.16 8.97 10.86
N MET A 37 -0.08 8.91 10.34
CA MET A 37 -1.00 7.80 10.65
C MET A 37 -0.47 6.47 10.15
N TYR A 38 0.01 6.40 8.90
CA TYR A 38 0.56 5.17 8.32
C TYR A 38 1.87 4.75 8.98
N ARG A 39 2.68 5.72 9.43
CA ARG A 39 3.83 5.45 10.28
C ARG A 39 3.38 4.84 11.61
N GLY A 40 2.37 5.40 12.28
CA GLY A 40 1.81 4.85 13.51
C GLY A 40 1.32 3.41 13.34
N LEU A 41 0.53 3.14 12.30
CA LEU A 41 0.00 1.80 12.00
C LEU A 41 1.11 0.80 11.68
N ALA A 42 2.10 1.18 10.88
CA ALA A 42 3.24 0.31 10.56
C ALA A 42 4.02 -0.09 11.82
N ARG A 43 4.28 0.85 12.74
CA ARG A 43 4.92 0.56 14.02
C ARG A 43 4.05 -0.35 14.89
N LEU A 44 2.75 -0.08 14.95
CA LEU A 44 1.79 -0.85 15.73
C LEU A 44 1.80 -2.33 15.34
N VAL A 45 1.94 -2.63 14.03
CA VAL A 45 1.99 -4.00 13.52
C VAL A 45 3.42 -4.56 13.41
N GLY A 46 4.41 -3.92 14.05
CA GLY A 46 5.77 -4.44 14.18
C GLY A 46 6.64 -4.29 12.93
N MET A 47 6.42 -3.26 12.10
CA MET A 47 7.31 -2.89 11.00
C MET A 47 8.35 -1.85 11.45
N ASP A 48 9.55 -1.95 10.88
CA ASP A 48 10.59 -0.92 11.03
C ASP A 48 10.34 0.23 10.05
N ILE A 49 10.25 1.45 10.56
CA ILE A 49 9.88 2.62 9.75
C ILE A 49 11.13 3.33 9.23
N ALA A 50 11.19 3.51 7.92
CA ALA A 50 12.22 4.32 7.28
C ALA A 50 11.98 5.81 7.50
N GLU A 51 13.07 6.54 7.75
CA GLU A 51 13.10 7.99 7.60
C GLU A 51 13.33 8.33 6.14
N VAL A 52 12.40 9.09 5.56
CA VAL A 52 12.39 9.40 4.13
C VAL A 52 11.61 10.68 3.88
N GLU A 53 12.06 11.43 2.89
CA GLU A 53 11.33 12.59 2.38
C GLU A 53 10.06 12.17 1.64
N SER A 54 9.08 13.07 1.59
CA SER A 54 7.84 12.82 0.87
C SER A 54 8.04 12.93 -0.63
N GLY A 55 7.50 11.98 -1.38
CA GLY A 55 7.59 11.94 -2.84
C GLY A 55 7.89 10.55 -3.35
N VAL A 56 7.42 10.23 -4.55
CA VAL A 56 7.55 8.90 -5.14
C VAL A 56 9.02 8.48 -5.28
N ALA A 57 9.82 9.30 -5.96
CA ALA A 57 11.23 8.97 -6.20
C ALA A 57 12.05 8.83 -4.90
N PRO A 58 12.02 9.78 -3.93
CA PRO A 58 12.71 9.61 -2.65
C PRO A 58 12.29 8.34 -1.89
N GLN A 59 10.99 8.02 -1.89
CA GLN A 59 10.48 6.81 -1.25
C GLN A 59 10.96 5.54 -1.95
N PHE A 60 10.98 5.50 -3.28
CA PHE A 60 11.45 4.32 -4.02
C PHE A 60 12.97 4.16 -3.93
N ASP A 61 13.72 5.26 -3.87
CA ASP A 61 15.17 5.21 -3.64
C ASP A 61 15.49 4.71 -2.22
N LYS A 62 14.72 5.14 -1.22
CA LYS A 62 14.83 4.59 0.15
C LYS A 62 14.51 3.10 0.19
N LEU A 63 13.50 2.64 -0.55
CA LEU A 63 13.21 1.21 -0.66
C LEU A 63 14.42 0.43 -1.18
N LYS A 64 15.07 0.93 -2.24
CA LYS A 64 16.27 0.32 -2.82
C LYS A 64 17.43 0.24 -1.83
N GLU A 65 17.66 1.29 -1.05
CA GLU A 65 18.69 1.28 0.02
C GLU A 65 18.44 0.20 1.08
N LEU A 66 17.17 -0.08 1.36
CA LEU A 66 16.75 -1.02 2.41
C LEU A 66 16.55 -2.45 1.90
N TRP A 67 16.69 -2.71 0.60
CA TRP A 67 16.21 -3.93 -0.07
C TRP A 67 16.74 -5.26 0.48
N GLU A 68 17.94 -5.26 1.06
CA GLU A 68 18.55 -6.46 1.64
C GLU A 68 18.20 -6.65 3.14
N LYS A 69 17.56 -5.66 3.78
CA LYS A 69 17.34 -5.67 5.23
C LYS A 69 16.11 -6.48 5.64
N TYR A 70 15.07 -6.44 4.82
CA TYR A 70 13.75 -7.03 5.10
C TYR A 70 13.34 -8.04 4.02
N ASN A 71 12.26 -8.78 4.27
CA ASN A 71 11.67 -9.67 3.28
C ASN A 71 10.21 -9.31 2.95
N TYR A 72 9.73 -8.19 3.51
CA TYR A 72 8.47 -7.57 3.19
C TYR A 72 8.63 -6.05 3.29
N TYR A 73 8.10 -5.33 2.32
CA TYR A 73 8.19 -3.87 2.23
C TYR A 73 6.81 -3.28 2.01
N PHE A 74 6.39 -2.40 2.90
CA PHE A 74 5.18 -1.59 2.75
C PHE A 74 5.56 -0.18 2.30
N VAL A 75 5.16 0.22 1.10
CA VAL A 75 5.40 1.57 0.56
C VAL A 75 4.07 2.29 0.41
N HIS A 76 3.94 3.48 1.01
CA HIS A 76 2.69 4.23 1.01
C HIS A 76 2.85 5.59 0.30
N ILE A 77 2.05 5.84 -0.73
CA ILE A 77 2.05 7.08 -1.52
C ILE A 77 0.79 7.89 -1.18
N LYS A 78 0.94 9.05 -0.50
CA LYS A 78 -0.21 9.81 0.04
C LYS A 78 -0.90 10.73 -0.97
N TYR A 79 -0.15 11.35 -1.89
CA TYR A 79 -0.67 12.49 -2.66
C TYR A 79 -1.82 12.14 -3.60
N THR A 80 -1.93 10.88 -4.03
CA THR A 80 -3.05 10.37 -4.83
C THR A 80 -4.40 10.52 -4.12
N ASP A 81 -4.42 10.30 -2.80
CA ASP A 81 -5.60 10.48 -1.97
C ASP A 81 -5.88 11.96 -1.68
N SER A 82 -4.86 12.72 -1.29
CA SER A 82 -5.01 14.16 -0.99
C SER A 82 -5.61 14.95 -2.17
N PHE A 83 -5.15 14.69 -3.39
CA PHE A 83 -5.73 15.34 -4.57
C PHE A 83 -7.14 14.85 -4.90
N GLY A 84 -7.49 13.62 -4.51
CA GLY A 84 -8.87 13.12 -4.56
C GLY A 84 -9.80 13.88 -3.60
N GLU A 85 -9.38 14.08 -2.35
CA GLU A 85 -10.13 14.85 -1.34
C GLU A 85 -10.29 16.33 -1.74
N ASP A 86 -9.26 16.92 -2.36
CA ASP A 86 -9.33 18.29 -2.91
C ASP A 86 -10.26 18.40 -4.14
N GLY A 87 -10.60 17.26 -4.75
CA GLY A 87 -11.30 17.16 -6.03
C GLY A 87 -10.48 17.64 -7.23
N ASN A 88 -9.16 17.60 -7.11
CA ASN A 88 -8.24 17.97 -8.17
C ASN A 88 -7.89 16.73 -9.01
N PHE A 89 -8.73 16.46 -10.01
CA PHE A 89 -8.57 15.31 -10.89
C PHE A 89 -7.21 15.28 -11.59
N ASP A 90 -6.78 16.39 -12.20
CA ASP A 90 -5.55 16.45 -12.97
C ASP A 90 -4.31 16.20 -12.11
N LYS A 91 -4.26 16.76 -10.89
CA LYS A 91 -3.16 16.47 -9.95
C LYS A 91 -3.19 15.03 -9.46
N LYS A 92 -4.38 14.44 -9.26
CA LYS A 92 -4.50 13.02 -8.91
C LYS A 92 -3.94 12.14 -10.03
N VAL A 93 -4.29 12.41 -11.29
CA VAL A 93 -3.73 11.70 -12.45
C VAL A 93 -2.22 11.88 -12.51
N SER A 94 -1.71 13.11 -12.41
CA SER A 94 -0.27 13.39 -12.41
C SER A 94 0.49 12.66 -11.29
N ALA A 95 -0.10 12.53 -10.10
CA ALA A 95 0.49 11.76 -9.00
C ALA A 95 0.56 10.25 -9.29
N ILE A 96 -0.45 9.69 -9.98
CA ILE A 96 -0.44 8.28 -10.41
C ILE A 96 0.61 8.08 -11.51
N GLU A 97 0.69 8.98 -12.49
CA GLU A 97 1.71 8.94 -13.54
C GLU A 97 3.13 9.04 -12.97
N GLU A 98 3.34 9.81 -11.91
CA GLU A 98 4.63 9.88 -11.22
C GLU A 98 5.01 8.55 -10.58
N VAL A 99 4.04 7.81 -10.02
CA VAL A 99 4.25 6.44 -9.54
C VAL A 99 4.66 5.52 -10.70
N ASP A 100 3.92 5.56 -11.80
CA ASP A 100 4.17 4.73 -12.98
C ASP A 100 5.56 4.97 -13.57
N LYS A 101 5.97 6.24 -13.76
CA LYS A 101 7.30 6.62 -14.25
C LYS A 101 8.46 6.09 -13.39
N ASN A 102 8.22 5.86 -12.11
CA ASN A 102 9.25 5.40 -11.17
C ASN A 102 9.13 3.89 -10.87
N ILE A 103 8.13 3.18 -11.40
CA ILE A 103 7.83 1.79 -11.01
C ILE A 103 8.99 0.83 -11.28
N ASP A 104 9.76 1.08 -12.34
CA ASP A 104 10.94 0.30 -12.70
C ASP A 104 12.03 0.36 -11.61
N ARG A 105 12.06 1.39 -10.77
CA ARG A 105 12.97 1.43 -9.61
C ARG A 105 12.72 0.28 -8.65
N ILE A 106 11.47 -0.19 -8.57
CA ILE A 106 11.07 -1.34 -7.75
C ILE A 106 11.23 -2.64 -8.54
N LEU A 107 10.74 -2.70 -9.77
CA LEU A 107 10.78 -3.93 -10.57
C LEU A 107 12.21 -4.40 -10.86
N ASN A 108 13.16 -3.48 -11.03
CA ASN A 108 14.57 -3.80 -11.20
C ASN A 108 15.24 -4.36 -9.94
N LEU A 109 14.59 -4.30 -8.77
CA LEU A 109 15.04 -5.01 -7.57
C LEU A 109 14.67 -6.50 -7.60
N ASN A 110 13.95 -6.93 -8.64
CA ASN A 110 13.52 -8.31 -8.90
C ASN A 110 12.77 -8.95 -7.70
N PRO A 111 11.65 -8.36 -7.25
CA PRO A 111 10.83 -8.94 -6.18
C PRO A 111 10.24 -10.30 -6.57
N ASP A 112 10.24 -11.26 -5.64
CA ASP A 112 9.51 -12.53 -5.82
C ASP A 112 8.00 -12.32 -6.02
N VAL A 113 7.45 -11.33 -5.30
CA VAL A 113 6.05 -10.91 -5.37
C VAL A 113 6.00 -9.39 -5.35
N PHE A 114 5.41 -8.80 -6.39
CA PHE A 114 5.14 -7.38 -6.51
C PHE A 114 3.63 -7.13 -6.46
N ILE A 115 3.20 -6.17 -5.64
CA ILE A 115 1.78 -5.87 -5.39
C ILE A 115 1.54 -4.39 -5.56
N VAL A 116 0.46 -4.03 -6.25
CA VAL A 116 -0.04 -2.66 -6.33
C VAL A 116 -1.52 -2.67 -5.98
N THR A 117 -1.92 -1.81 -5.06
CA THR A 117 -3.32 -1.59 -4.70
C THR A 117 -3.49 -0.23 -4.00
N THR A 118 -4.73 0.09 -3.62
CA THR A 118 -5.05 1.23 -2.76
C THR A 118 -5.73 0.73 -1.49
N ASP A 119 -5.60 1.50 -0.41
CA ASP A 119 -6.28 1.27 0.87
C ASP A 119 -7.77 1.58 0.80
N HIS A 120 -8.15 2.58 0.00
CA HIS A 120 -9.53 2.93 -0.29
C HIS A 120 -9.68 3.68 -1.63
N SER A 121 -10.94 3.91 -2.02
CA SER A 121 -11.31 4.71 -3.18
C SER A 121 -11.64 6.15 -2.78
N THR A 122 -10.96 7.13 -3.38
CA THR A 122 -11.24 8.57 -3.18
C THR A 122 -11.55 9.25 -4.52
N PRO A 123 -12.77 9.14 -5.06
CA PRO A 123 -13.13 9.76 -6.34
C PRO A 123 -13.06 11.29 -6.25
N ALA A 124 -12.34 11.93 -7.18
CA ALA A 124 -12.16 13.39 -7.18
C ALA A 124 -13.50 14.14 -7.28
N ILE A 125 -14.49 13.57 -7.99
CA ILE A 125 -15.84 14.15 -8.09
C ILE A 125 -16.57 14.19 -6.73
N SER A 126 -16.28 13.22 -5.85
CA SER A 126 -16.93 13.09 -4.55
C SER A 126 -16.19 13.81 -3.43
N LYS A 127 -14.92 14.19 -3.63
CA LYS A 127 -14.08 14.88 -2.62
C LYS A 127 -14.06 14.18 -1.25
N SER A 128 -14.19 12.86 -1.27
CA SER A 128 -14.37 12.03 -0.09
C SER A 128 -14.07 10.57 -0.40
N HIS A 129 -13.79 9.81 0.64
CA HIS A 129 -13.66 8.36 0.54
C HIS A 129 -15.00 7.75 0.14
N SER A 130 -14.95 6.67 -0.63
CA SER A 130 -16.12 5.93 -1.11
C SER A 130 -15.95 4.43 -0.90
N TRP A 131 -17.05 3.70 -1.00
CA TRP A 131 -17.12 2.25 -0.79
C TRP A 131 -16.76 1.42 -2.05
N HIS A 132 -16.40 2.07 -3.14
CA HIS A 132 -16.08 1.37 -4.39
C HIS A 132 -14.86 0.46 -4.21
N PRO A 133 -14.86 -0.75 -4.80
CA PRO A 133 -13.72 -1.64 -4.73
C PRO A 133 -12.50 -1.00 -5.37
N VAL A 134 -11.33 -1.38 -4.86
CA VAL A 134 -10.04 -0.82 -5.28
C VAL A 134 -9.33 -1.77 -6.25
N PRO A 135 -8.51 -1.24 -7.18
CA PRO A 135 -7.73 -2.08 -8.07
C PRO A 135 -6.66 -2.86 -7.28
N VAL A 136 -6.44 -4.12 -7.63
CA VAL A 136 -5.40 -4.98 -7.03
C VAL A 136 -4.66 -5.71 -8.15
N LEU A 137 -3.33 -5.66 -8.13
CA LEU A 137 -2.44 -6.47 -8.95
C LEU A 137 -1.51 -7.28 -8.04
N ILE A 138 -1.36 -8.57 -8.34
CA ILE A 138 -0.32 -9.43 -7.77
C ILE A 138 0.51 -10.01 -8.93
N HIS A 139 1.76 -9.59 -9.01
CA HIS A 139 2.73 -10.06 -10.01
C HIS A 139 3.78 -10.95 -9.33
N SER A 140 3.93 -12.17 -9.83
CA SER A 140 4.92 -13.15 -9.37
C SER A 140 5.09 -14.23 -10.44
N ARG A 141 6.07 -15.12 -10.28
CA ARG A 141 6.23 -16.31 -11.14
C ARG A 141 5.04 -17.26 -11.16
N TRP A 142 4.15 -17.19 -10.17
CA TRP A 142 2.96 -18.04 -10.06
C TRP A 142 1.68 -17.39 -10.58
N SER A 143 1.75 -16.11 -10.99
CA SER A 143 0.60 -15.39 -11.52
C SER A 143 0.14 -16.03 -12.83
N ARG A 144 -1.17 -16.31 -12.93
CA ARG A 144 -1.76 -16.84 -14.16
C ARG A 144 -1.78 -15.75 -15.22
N LYS A 145 -1.50 -16.13 -16.48
CA LYS A 145 -1.67 -15.23 -17.62
C LYS A 145 -3.11 -14.73 -17.68
N SER A 146 -3.26 -13.43 -17.89
CA SER A 146 -4.54 -12.79 -18.19
C SER A 146 -4.38 -11.96 -19.46
N ASN A 147 -5.47 -11.73 -20.19
CA ASN A 147 -5.47 -10.86 -21.38
C ASN A 147 -5.71 -9.39 -21.00
N ILE A 148 -5.23 -8.97 -19.83
CA ILE A 148 -5.35 -7.61 -19.31
C ILE A 148 -4.01 -6.92 -19.49
N ASN A 149 -4.02 -5.80 -20.20
CA ASN A 149 -2.80 -5.05 -20.55
C ASN A 149 -2.73 -3.67 -19.88
N GLU A 150 -3.71 -3.33 -19.04
CA GLU A 150 -3.87 -2.03 -18.42
C GLU A 150 -4.25 -2.19 -16.95
N PHE A 151 -3.66 -1.36 -16.08
CA PHE A 151 -4.02 -1.28 -14.67
C PHE A 151 -5.08 -0.19 -14.49
N GLY A 152 -6.32 -0.58 -14.23
CA GLY A 152 -7.44 0.33 -14.02
C GLY A 152 -8.70 -0.41 -13.59
N GLU A 153 -9.62 0.28 -12.94
CA GLU A 153 -10.79 -0.30 -12.28
C GLU A 153 -11.60 -1.19 -13.24
N THR A 154 -11.94 -0.70 -14.43
CA THR A 154 -12.74 -1.43 -15.41
C THR A 154 -12.03 -2.67 -15.98
N GLN A 155 -10.72 -2.60 -16.17
CA GLN A 155 -9.96 -3.70 -16.78
C GLN A 155 -9.72 -4.82 -15.78
N LEU A 156 -9.41 -4.46 -14.52
CA LEU A 156 -9.11 -5.43 -13.47
C LEU A 156 -10.34 -6.22 -13.00
N LEU A 157 -11.56 -5.74 -13.25
CA LEU A 157 -12.79 -6.53 -13.07
C LEU A 157 -12.81 -7.82 -13.89
N LYS A 158 -12.07 -7.87 -15.01
CA LYS A 158 -11.94 -9.07 -15.86
C LYS A 158 -10.83 -10.00 -15.36
N GLY A 159 -10.13 -9.63 -14.29
CA GLY A 159 -8.99 -10.33 -13.74
C GLY A 159 -9.37 -11.63 -13.03
N THR A 160 -8.40 -12.52 -12.90
CA THR A 160 -8.59 -13.83 -12.27
C THR A 160 -8.78 -13.76 -10.75
N LEU A 161 -8.42 -12.64 -10.11
CA LEU A 161 -8.65 -12.42 -8.69
C LEU A 161 -10.14 -12.19 -8.37
N GLY A 162 -10.92 -11.65 -9.31
CA GLY A 162 -12.27 -11.17 -9.03
C GLY A 162 -12.28 -10.05 -7.98
N ILE A 163 -13.41 -9.92 -7.27
CA ILE A 163 -13.52 -9.02 -6.11
C ILE A 163 -13.25 -9.85 -4.86
N ILE A 164 -12.20 -9.48 -4.12
CA ILE A 164 -11.77 -10.17 -2.89
C ILE A 164 -11.95 -9.27 -1.66
N ASN A 165 -12.01 -9.88 -0.47
CA ASN A 165 -11.90 -9.13 0.77
C ASN A 165 -10.44 -8.67 0.97
N SER A 166 -10.22 -7.44 1.42
CA SER A 166 -8.88 -6.91 1.69
C SER A 166 -8.12 -7.72 2.74
N LEU A 167 -8.83 -8.34 3.68
CA LEU A 167 -8.25 -9.22 4.70
C LEU A 167 -7.60 -10.49 4.11
N ASP A 168 -8.05 -10.92 2.93
CA ASP A 168 -7.55 -12.12 2.26
C ASP A 168 -6.28 -11.83 1.43
N LEU A 169 -5.98 -10.56 1.15
CA LEU A 169 -4.87 -10.17 0.28
C LEU A 169 -3.53 -10.71 0.81
N MET A 170 -3.26 -10.56 2.10
CA MET A 170 -1.98 -11.04 2.67
C MET A 170 -1.84 -12.56 2.57
N MET A 171 -2.93 -13.32 2.68
CA MET A 171 -2.86 -14.78 2.50
C MET A 171 -2.50 -15.16 1.05
N LEU A 172 -3.06 -14.44 0.06
CA LEU A 172 -2.68 -14.61 -1.34
C LEU A 172 -1.20 -14.25 -1.56
N VAL A 173 -0.73 -13.15 -0.97
CA VAL A 173 0.70 -12.75 -1.05
C VAL A 173 1.61 -13.82 -0.45
N MET A 174 1.24 -14.40 0.69
CA MET A 174 1.99 -15.50 1.30
C MET A 174 2.00 -16.75 0.41
N ALA A 175 0.90 -17.04 -0.29
CA ALA A 175 0.84 -18.13 -1.27
C ALA A 175 1.78 -17.87 -2.46
N HIS A 176 1.73 -16.66 -3.03
CA HIS A 176 2.57 -16.23 -4.15
C HIS A 176 4.07 -16.16 -3.77
N SER A 177 4.41 -15.96 -2.50
CA SER A 177 5.80 -15.99 -2.03
C SER A 177 6.27 -17.41 -1.65
N GLY A 178 5.41 -18.43 -1.73
CA GLY A 178 5.74 -19.79 -1.31
C GLY A 178 5.95 -19.95 0.20
N ARG A 179 5.40 -19.04 1.01
CA ARG A 179 5.59 -18.98 2.47
C ARG A 179 4.43 -19.56 3.28
N LEU A 180 3.42 -20.15 2.63
CA LEU A 180 2.36 -20.88 3.32
C LEU A 180 2.83 -22.28 3.71
N ALA A 181 2.75 -22.60 5.00
CA ALA A 181 2.89 -23.96 5.46
C ALA A 181 1.67 -24.79 5.04
N LYS A 182 1.90 -26.08 4.70
CA LYS A 182 0.79 -27.03 4.53
C LYS A 182 0.15 -27.25 5.90
N PHE A 183 -1.17 -27.19 5.94
CA PHE A 183 -1.93 -27.58 7.13
C PHE A 183 -2.33 -29.05 6.99
N GLY A 184 -1.80 -29.91 7.88
CA GLY A 184 -2.25 -31.31 8.00
C GLY A 184 -1.72 -32.32 6.98
N ALA A 185 -0.57 -32.08 6.34
CA ALA A 185 0.12 -33.05 5.48
C ALA A 185 1.63 -32.89 5.52
#